data_AF-A0A3D4KTW7-F1
#
_entry.id   AF-A0A3D4KTW7-F1
#
_cell.length_a   1.000
_cell.length_b   1.000
_cell.length_c   1.000
_cell.angle_alpha   90.00
_cell.angle_beta   90.00
_cell.angle_gamma   90.00
#
_symmetry.space_group_name_H-M   'P 1'
#
loop_
_entity.id
_entity.type
_entity.pdbx_description
1 polymer ?
#
loop_
_entity_poly.entity_id
_entity_poly.type
_entity_poly.pdbx_seq_one_letter_code
_entity_poly.pdbx_strand_id
1 'polypeptide(L)'
;MITTSSSFDKESFKKVVKEQVKVLYRKTLQEATPQQIYQAVCYAVKDTIIDNWMKTQKAMEVQDPKTVYYMSMEFLMGRALGNNLINLCEYQGVKKALKELDVDLNAVEDQEPDAALGNGGLGRLAACFLDSLATLGYPAYGCGIRYRYGMFKQRIKDGYQIEIPDDWLKDGNPFELRRHEYKKEVKFGGYVRVETDEKGRNRFVQEGYQSVNAIPYDMPVVGYGNGIVNTLRIWDAEPVECFELDSFDKGDYHKAVEQDNLARNIVEVLYPNDNHYAGKELRLKQQYFFISASVQEAVAKYMRKHDDIHKFAEKNVFQLNDTHPTVAVPELMRVLMDEQGLTWDEAWAVTTKTCAYTNHTIMSEALEKWPLELFSRLLPRIYQIVEEINRRFCLHISEKYPGDQEKIRKMAIIYDGQVRMANLAICAGFSVNGVARLHTEILKKQELKDFYEMFPEKFNNKTNGITQRRFLLHGNPLLASWVTDHIGPDWITDLSAVKGLEVYADDKKAQKEFMNIKYKNKERLAKYILEHNGVEIDPRSIFDVQVKRLHEYKRQLLNIL
;
A
#
# COMPACT_ATOMS: atom_id res chain seq x y z
N MET A 1 23.14 -11.94 -12.42
CA MET A 1 22.13 -12.50 -13.33
C MET A 1 21.80 -13.90 -12.85
N ILE A 2 20.65 -14.08 -12.20
CA ILE A 2 20.15 -15.41 -11.83
C ILE A 2 19.43 -15.92 -13.08
N THR A 3 20.01 -16.91 -13.76
CA THR A 3 19.39 -17.63 -14.87
C THR A 3 18.21 -18.45 -14.34
N THR A 4 16.99 -17.97 -14.51
CA THR A 4 15.77 -18.74 -14.26
C THR A 4 15.39 -19.50 -15.53
N SER A 5 15.88 -20.73 -15.67
CA SER A 5 15.32 -21.72 -16.60
C SER A 5 15.03 -23.03 -15.86
N SER A 6 14.14 -23.01 -14.86
CA SER A 6 13.38 -24.23 -14.60
C SER A 6 12.12 -24.14 -15.43
N SER A 7 12.03 -24.94 -16.48
CA SER A 7 10.77 -25.14 -17.20
C SER A 7 9.70 -25.59 -16.21
N PHE A 8 8.54 -24.93 -16.21
CA PHE A 8 7.39 -25.33 -15.41
C PHE A 8 7.11 -26.84 -15.56
N ASP A 9 7.16 -27.59 -14.45
CA ASP A 9 6.87 -29.02 -14.43
C ASP A 9 5.36 -29.25 -14.22
N LYS A 10 4.68 -29.50 -15.34
CA LYS A 10 3.24 -29.74 -15.40
C LYS A 10 2.79 -30.94 -14.56
N GLU A 11 3.54 -32.03 -14.54
CA GLU A 11 3.12 -33.25 -13.81
C GLU A 11 3.30 -33.06 -12.30
N SER A 12 4.41 -32.44 -11.89
CA SER A 12 4.61 -32.04 -10.50
C SER A 12 3.51 -31.09 -10.02
N PHE A 13 3.19 -30.05 -10.80
CA PHE A 13 2.13 -29.10 -10.44
C PHE A 13 0.77 -29.79 -10.25
N LYS A 14 0.36 -30.67 -11.17
CA LYS A 14 -0.91 -31.42 -11.04
C LYS A 14 -0.94 -32.29 -9.78
N LYS A 15 0.19 -32.90 -9.43
CA LYS A 15 0.32 -33.70 -8.20
C LYS A 15 0.17 -32.83 -6.96
N VAL A 16 0.83 -31.67 -6.92
CA VAL A 16 0.74 -30.73 -5.80
C VAL A 16 -0.69 -30.22 -5.63
N VAL A 17 -1.39 -29.82 -6.71
CA VAL A 17 -2.79 -29.39 -6.62
C VAL A 17 -3.67 -30.47 -5.98
N LYS A 18 -3.57 -31.72 -6.42
CA LYS A 18 -4.33 -32.84 -5.84
C LYS A 18 -3.98 -33.07 -4.37
N GLU A 19 -2.70 -32.98 -4.01
CA GLU A 19 -2.27 -33.12 -2.61
C GLU A 19 -2.78 -31.97 -1.75
N GLN A 20 -2.77 -30.72 -2.24
CA GLN A 20 -3.30 -29.57 -1.51
C GLN A 20 -4.81 -29.70 -1.27
N VAL A 21 -5.60 -30.16 -2.25
CA VAL A 21 -7.04 -30.44 -2.03
C VAL A 21 -7.22 -31.49 -0.92
N LYS A 22 -6.40 -32.54 -0.92
CA LYS A 22 -6.43 -33.59 0.10
C LYS A 22 -6.01 -33.08 1.49
N VAL A 23 -4.94 -32.31 1.59
CA VAL A 23 -4.39 -31.83 2.87
C VAL A 23 -5.27 -30.76 3.48
N LEU A 24 -5.75 -29.80 2.68
CA LEU A 24 -6.53 -28.67 3.18
C LEU A 24 -7.99 -29.06 3.49
N TYR A 25 -8.57 -30.00 2.73
CA TYR A 25 -10.01 -30.27 2.80
C TYR A 25 -10.39 -31.73 3.00
N ARG A 26 -9.43 -32.67 2.99
CA ARG A 26 -9.70 -34.11 3.06
C ARG A 26 -10.67 -34.58 1.97
N LYS A 27 -10.49 -34.06 0.76
CA LYS A 27 -11.33 -34.35 -0.41
C LYS A 27 -10.50 -34.75 -1.62
N THR A 28 -11.16 -35.39 -2.59
CA THR A 28 -10.65 -35.53 -3.96
C THR A 28 -10.99 -34.30 -4.80
N LEU A 29 -10.38 -34.16 -5.98
CA LEU A 29 -10.63 -33.03 -6.87
C LEU A 29 -12.11 -32.97 -7.32
N GLN A 30 -12.75 -34.13 -7.51
CA GLN A 30 -14.15 -34.25 -7.92
C GLN A 30 -15.14 -33.83 -6.83
N GLU A 31 -14.76 -33.92 -5.55
CA GLU A 31 -15.61 -33.57 -4.40
C GLU A 31 -15.39 -32.13 -3.91
N ALA A 32 -14.31 -31.49 -4.37
CA ALA A 32 -13.91 -30.16 -3.97
C ALA A 32 -14.84 -29.11 -4.61
N THR A 33 -15.23 -28.11 -3.82
CA THR A 33 -15.96 -26.95 -4.38
C THR A 33 -15.01 -26.10 -5.23
N PRO A 34 -15.52 -25.24 -6.14
CA PRO A 34 -14.67 -24.33 -6.91
C PRO A 34 -13.73 -23.50 -6.04
N GLN A 35 -14.22 -22.98 -4.91
CA GLN A 35 -13.42 -22.23 -3.93
C GLN A 35 -12.27 -23.06 -3.33
N GLN A 36 -12.53 -24.35 -3.04
CA GLN A 36 -11.52 -25.27 -2.52
C GLN A 36 -10.44 -25.58 -3.57
N ILE A 37 -10.84 -25.74 -4.83
CA ILE A 37 -9.91 -25.92 -5.96
C ILE A 37 -9.05 -24.66 -6.12
N TYR A 38 -9.65 -23.47 -6.05
CA TYR A 38 -8.93 -22.20 -6.10
C TYR A 38 -7.83 -22.10 -5.05
N GLN A 39 -8.16 -22.32 -3.77
CA GLN A 39 -7.16 -22.25 -2.71
C GLN A 39 -6.04 -23.28 -2.94
N ALA A 40 -6.37 -24.52 -3.31
CA ALA A 40 -5.37 -25.55 -3.59
C ALA A 40 -4.42 -25.15 -4.74
N VAL A 41 -4.94 -24.51 -5.79
CA VAL A 41 -4.12 -23.94 -6.87
C VAL A 41 -3.24 -22.81 -6.35
N CYS A 42 -3.76 -21.89 -5.54
CA CYS A 42 -2.96 -20.83 -4.94
C CYS A 42 -1.82 -21.35 -4.06
N TYR A 43 -2.08 -22.37 -3.23
CA TYR A 43 -1.02 -22.99 -2.41
C TYR A 43 0.05 -23.68 -3.28
N ALA A 44 -0.35 -24.36 -4.35
CA ALA A 44 0.60 -24.95 -5.29
C ALA A 44 1.50 -23.90 -5.98
N VAL A 45 0.94 -22.75 -6.36
CA VAL A 45 1.69 -21.62 -6.91
C VAL A 45 2.55 -20.94 -5.84
N LYS A 46 2.03 -20.82 -4.62
CA LYS A 46 2.72 -20.20 -3.49
C LYS A 46 4.03 -20.90 -3.16
N ASP A 47 4.09 -22.23 -3.26
CA ASP A 47 5.33 -22.99 -3.00
C ASP A 47 6.52 -22.46 -3.83
N THR A 48 6.33 -22.26 -5.14
CA THR A 48 7.35 -21.66 -6.03
C THR A 48 7.68 -20.21 -5.65
N ILE A 49 6.68 -19.43 -5.24
CA ILE A 49 6.87 -18.05 -4.78
C ILE A 49 7.71 -18.01 -3.51
N ILE A 50 7.46 -18.91 -2.54
CA ILE A 50 8.20 -18.98 -1.28
C ILE A 50 9.68 -19.26 -1.54
N ASP A 51 10.01 -20.21 -2.42
CA ASP A 51 11.41 -20.51 -2.77
C ASP A 51 12.12 -19.27 -3.34
N ASN A 52 11.48 -18.55 -4.26
CA ASN A 52 12.03 -17.32 -4.84
C ASN A 52 12.13 -16.19 -3.80
N TRP A 53 11.16 -16.11 -2.88
CA TRP A 53 11.15 -15.12 -1.82
C TRP A 53 12.23 -15.35 -0.78
N MET A 54 12.47 -16.61 -0.38
CA MET A 54 13.58 -16.99 0.48
C MET A 54 14.94 -16.66 -0.17
N LYS A 55 15.10 -16.95 -1.47
CA LYS A 55 16.30 -16.57 -2.23
C LYS A 55 16.50 -15.06 -2.26
N THR A 56 15.42 -14.30 -2.48
CA THR A 56 15.45 -12.84 -2.50
C THR A 56 15.85 -12.27 -1.15
N GLN A 57 15.21 -12.71 -0.05
CA GLN A 57 15.53 -12.25 1.29
C GLN A 57 16.97 -12.59 1.67
N LYS A 58 17.44 -13.81 1.37
CA LYS A 58 18.85 -14.20 1.61
C LYS A 58 19.83 -13.34 0.80
N ALA A 59 19.50 -13.01 -0.45
CA ALA A 59 20.34 -12.13 -1.27
C ALA A 59 20.39 -10.71 -0.70
N MET A 60 19.25 -10.13 -0.29
CA MET A 60 19.19 -8.84 0.38
C MET A 60 19.96 -8.86 1.70
N GLU A 61 19.88 -9.95 2.44
CA GLU A 61 20.60 -10.12 3.70
C GLU A 61 22.11 -10.13 3.54
N VAL A 62 22.63 -10.70 2.45
CA VAL A 62 24.07 -10.76 2.15
C VAL A 62 24.58 -9.46 1.52
N GLN A 63 23.82 -8.88 0.59
CA GLN A 63 24.22 -7.67 -0.13
C GLN A 63 24.01 -6.39 0.70
N ASP A 64 23.12 -6.44 1.69
CA ASP A 64 22.73 -5.30 2.52
C ASP A 64 22.45 -4.02 1.70
N PRO A 65 21.53 -4.09 0.72
CA PRO A 65 21.26 -2.96 -0.14
C PRO A 65 20.39 -1.91 0.58
N LYS A 66 20.42 -0.68 0.05
CA LYS A 66 19.47 0.35 0.47
C LYS A 66 18.04 -0.07 0.11
N THR A 67 17.14 -0.03 1.09
CA THR A 67 15.77 -0.53 0.99
C THR A 67 14.76 0.60 1.09
N VAL A 68 13.73 0.55 0.23
CA VAL A 68 12.61 1.50 0.25
C VAL A 68 11.44 0.91 1.04
N TYR A 69 10.89 1.68 1.96
CA TYR A 69 9.62 1.39 2.62
C TYR A 69 8.57 2.36 2.07
N TYR A 70 7.67 1.84 1.24
CA TYR A 70 6.59 2.59 0.64
C TYR A 70 5.38 2.57 1.58
N MET A 71 5.16 3.68 2.29
CA MET A 71 4.13 3.80 3.32
C MET A 71 2.83 4.33 2.71
N SER A 72 1.75 3.58 2.79
CA SER A 72 0.46 3.95 2.20
C SER A 72 -0.70 3.44 3.04
N MET A 73 -1.73 4.28 3.21
CA MET A 73 -3.00 3.86 3.83
C MET A 73 -3.78 2.88 2.95
N GLU A 74 -3.50 2.83 1.65
CA GLU A 74 -4.20 1.96 0.71
C GLU A 74 -3.27 1.26 -0.29
N PHE A 75 -3.62 0.02 -0.63
CA PHE A 75 -3.03 -0.79 -1.70
C PHE A 75 -4.16 -1.50 -2.47
N LEU A 76 -4.48 -1.03 -3.68
CA LEU A 76 -5.49 -1.68 -4.51
C LEU A 76 -4.85 -2.81 -5.33
N MET A 77 -4.49 -3.90 -4.66
CA MET A 77 -3.77 -5.04 -5.26
C MET A 77 -4.61 -5.75 -6.31
N GLY A 78 -5.91 -5.90 -6.03
CA GLY A 78 -6.85 -6.73 -6.76
C GLY A 78 -6.55 -8.22 -6.61
N ARG A 79 -7.12 -9.05 -7.48
CA ARG A 79 -6.81 -10.49 -7.58
C ARG A 79 -5.32 -10.75 -7.84
N ALA A 80 -4.73 -11.69 -7.12
CA ALA A 80 -3.29 -11.98 -7.10
C ALA A 80 -2.90 -13.18 -7.97
N LEU A 81 -3.72 -14.24 -8.07
CA LEU A 81 -3.34 -15.50 -8.74
C LEU A 81 -2.87 -15.27 -10.18
N GLY A 82 -3.70 -14.66 -11.01
CA GLY A 82 -3.36 -14.41 -12.42
C GLY A 82 -2.12 -13.54 -12.59
N ASN A 83 -1.93 -12.54 -11.73
CA ASN A 83 -0.75 -11.68 -11.75
C ASN A 83 0.52 -12.42 -11.34
N ASN A 84 0.44 -13.28 -10.32
CA ASN A 84 1.55 -14.12 -9.89
C ASN A 84 1.96 -15.10 -10.99
N LEU A 85 0.99 -15.76 -11.64
CA LEU A 85 1.23 -16.66 -12.77
C LEU A 85 1.88 -15.96 -13.96
N ILE A 86 1.48 -14.73 -14.25
CA ILE A 86 2.10 -13.91 -15.30
C ILE A 86 3.54 -13.55 -14.93
N ASN A 87 3.78 -13.12 -13.70
CA ASN A 87 5.12 -12.68 -13.26
C ASN A 87 6.10 -13.85 -13.08
N LEU A 88 5.61 -15.06 -12.76
CA LEU A 88 6.39 -16.29 -12.80
C LEU A 88 6.67 -16.80 -14.23
N CYS A 89 6.00 -16.24 -15.24
CA CYS A 89 5.99 -16.74 -16.63
C CYS A 89 5.40 -18.15 -16.78
N GLU A 90 4.49 -18.54 -15.89
CA GLU A 90 3.92 -19.90 -15.81
C GLU A 90 2.45 -19.99 -16.24
N TYR A 91 1.79 -18.86 -16.53
CA TYR A 91 0.36 -18.79 -16.83
C TYR A 91 -0.12 -19.82 -17.86
N GLN A 92 0.58 -19.96 -19.00
CA GLN A 92 0.20 -20.93 -20.04
C GLN A 92 0.45 -22.38 -19.61
N GLY A 93 1.50 -22.62 -18.82
CA GLY A 93 1.82 -23.93 -18.27
C GLY A 93 0.73 -24.40 -17.30
N VAL A 94 0.38 -23.55 -16.33
CA VAL A 94 -0.68 -23.81 -15.35
C VAL A 94 -2.03 -23.98 -16.03
N LYS A 95 -2.38 -23.13 -17.01
CA LYS A 95 -3.63 -23.25 -17.77
C LYS A 95 -3.76 -24.61 -18.47
N LYS A 96 -2.68 -25.11 -19.09
CA LYS A 96 -2.66 -26.44 -19.72
C LYS A 96 -2.76 -27.56 -18.67
N ALA A 97 -2.04 -27.42 -17.55
CA ALA A 97 -2.05 -28.39 -16.45
C ALA A 97 -3.46 -28.57 -15.86
N LEU A 98 -4.14 -27.45 -15.58
CA LEU A 98 -5.50 -27.44 -15.04
C LEU A 98 -6.52 -28.01 -16.03
N LYS A 99 -6.36 -27.70 -17.32
CA LYS A 99 -7.23 -28.26 -18.36
C LYS A 99 -7.16 -29.80 -18.42
N GLU A 100 -5.98 -30.39 -18.20
CA GLU A 100 -5.84 -31.86 -18.11
C GLU A 100 -6.44 -32.46 -16.83
N LEU A 101 -6.75 -31.63 -15.84
CA LEU A 101 -7.48 -32.00 -14.64
C LEU A 101 -8.98 -31.67 -14.74
N ASP A 102 -9.46 -31.26 -15.91
CA ASP A 102 -10.84 -30.79 -16.14
C ASP A 102 -11.21 -29.56 -15.30
N VAL A 103 -10.23 -28.68 -15.05
CA VAL A 103 -10.39 -27.43 -14.31
C VAL A 103 -10.11 -26.24 -15.24
N ASP A 104 -11.05 -25.29 -15.33
CA ASP A 104 -10.84 -24.02 -16.05
C ASP A 104 -10.15 -23.00 -15.15
N LEU A 105 -8.99 -22.49 -15.58
CA LEU A 105 -8.25 -21.45 -14.87
C LEU A 105 -9.08 -20.17 -14.70
N ASN A 106 -9.90 -19.78 -15.69
CA ASN A 106 -10.71 -18.56 -15.54
C ASN A 106 -11.74 -18.72 -14.41
N ALA A 107 -12.40 -19.89 -14.36
CA ALA A 107 -13.36 -20.19 -13.29
C ALA A 107 -12.68 -20.23 -11.91
N VAL A 108 -11.43 -20.70 -11.83
CA VAL A 108 -10.60 -20.65 -10.62
C VAL A 108 -10.26 -19.21 -10.23
N GLU A 109 -9.83 -18.38 -11.17
CA GLU A 109 -9.53 -16.95 -10.92
C GLU A 109 -10.78 -16.17 -10.49
N ASP A 110 -11.97 -16.54 -10.96
CA ASP A 110 -13.24 -15.91 -10.58
C ASP A 110 -13.70 -16.26 -9.15
N GLN A 111 -13.09 -17.26 -8.51
CA GLN A 111 -13.30 -17.52 -7.09
C GLN A 111 -12.45 -16.62 -6.17
N GLU A 112 -11.41 -15.97 -6.69
CA GLU A 112 -10.53 -15.11 -5.90
C GLU A 112 -11.21 -13.77 -5.57
N PRO A 113 -11.41 -13.42 -4.28
CA PRO A 113 -11.86 -12.08 -3.93
C PRO A 113 -10.73 -11.06 -4.16
N ASP A 114 -11.07 -9.86 -4.63
CA ASP A 114 -10.12 -8.74 -4.66
C ASP A 114 -9.70 -8.39 -3.22
N ALA A 115 -8.39 -8.21 -3.00
CA ALA A 115 -7.90 -7.80 -1.70
C ALA A 115 -8.40 -6.38 -1.36
N ALA A 116 -9.29 -6.29 -0.37
CA ALA A 116 -9.95 -5.05 0.03
C ALA A 116 -9.03 -4.15 0.88
N LEU A 117 -7.84 -3.85 0.36
CA LEU A 117 -6.78 -3.11 1.03
C LEU A 117 -6.65 -1.66 0.53
N GLY A 118 -7.50 -1.24 -0.40
CA GLY A 118 -7.48 0.09 -0.97
C GLY A 118 -8.77 0.43 -1.71
N ASN A 119 -8.91 1.70 -2.10
CA ASN A 119 -10.11 2.19 -2.77
C ASN A 119 -9.76 2.83 -4.12
N GLY A 120 -8.89 3.83 -4.10
CA GLY A 120 -8.75 4.78 -5.21
C GLY A 120 -7.53 4.58 -6.10
N GLY A 121 -7.29 5.61 -6.92
CA GLY A 121 -6.10 5.70 -7.78
C GLY A 121 -4.79 5.80 -6.99
N LEU A 122 -4.81 6.33 -5.77
CA LEU A 122 -3.65 6.40 -4.88
C LEU A 122 -3.18 4.98 -4.47
N GLY A 123 -4.12 4.12 -4.09
CA GLY A 123 -3.85 2.72 -3.75
C GLY A 123 -3.50 1.87 -4.97
N ARG A 124 -4.09 2.14 -6.13
CA ARG A 124 -3.72 1.46 -7.39
C ARG A 124 -2.33 1.86 -7.86
N LEU A 125 -1.92 3.10 -7.67
CA LEU A 125 -0.55 3.56 -7.92
C LEU A 125 0.45 2.81 -7.02
N ALA A 126 0.16 2.73 -5.72
CA ALA A 126 0.98 1.99 -4.76
C ALA A 126 1.18 0.53 -5.19
N ALA A 127 0.09 -0.15 -5.60
CA ALA A 127 0.16 -1.52 -6.13
C ALA A 127 1.00 -1.63 -7.42
N CYS A 128 0.86 -0.68 -8.36
CA CYS A 128 1.67 -0.64 -9.58
C CYS A 128 3.17 -0.40 -9.30
N PHE A 129 3.49 0.41 -8.29
CA PHE A 129 4.85 0.64 -7.85
C PHE A 129 5.47 -0.61 -7.24
N LEU A 130 4.76 -1.35 -6.38
CA LEU A 130 5.31 -2.59 -5.81
C LEU A 130 5.65 -3.62 -6.89
N ASP A 131 4.76 -3.81 -7.88
CA ASP A 131 5.03 -4.68 -9.03
C ASP A 131 6.24 -4.22 -9.86
N SER A 132 6.39 -2.91 -10.07
CA SER A 132 7.52 -2.34 -10.81
C SER A 132 8.83 -2.42 -10.04
N LEU A 133 8.82 -2.17 -8.72
CA LEU A 133 9.99 -2.30 -7.85
C LEU A 133 10.50 -3.74 -7.84
N ALA A 134 9.59 -4.72 -7.76
CA ALA A 134 9.96 -6.14 -7.83
C ALA A 134 10.53 -6.51 -9.22
N THR A 135 9.89 -6.03 -10.30
CA THR A 135 10.34 -6.30 -11.68
C THR A 135 11.71 -5.68 -11.99
N LEU A 136 11.97 -4.48 -11.48
CA LEU A 136 13.25 -3.78 -11.65
C LEU A 136 14.33 -4.26 -10.67
N GLY A 137 13.96 -5.10 -9.70
CA GLY A 137 14.88 -5.64 -8.68
C GLY A 137 15.28 -4.64 -7.60
N TYR A 138 14.49 -3.58 -7.39
CA TYR A 138 14.69 -2.66 -6.27
C TYR A 138 14.20 -3.28 -4.95
N PRO A 139 15.05 -3.36 -3.91
CA PRO A 139 14.64 -3.82 -2.59
C PRO A 139 13.56 -2.91 -1.99
N ALA A 140 12.37 -3.46 -1.80
CA ALA A 140 11.25 -2.68 -1.32
C ALA A 140 10.28 -3.45 -0.42
N TYR A 141 9.76 -2.72 0.57
CA TYR A 141 8.60 -3.09 1.37
C TYR A 141 7.45 -2.14 1.08
N GLY A 142 6.26 -2.66 0.78
CA GLY A 142 5.01 -1.91 0.97
C GLY A 142 4.58 -2.01 2.43
N CYS A 143 4.11 -0.92 3.02
CA CYS A 143 3.67 -0.88 4.42
C CYS A 143 2.27 -0.26 4.52
N GLY A 144 1.32 -1.02 5.07
CA GLY A 144 -0.08 -0.58 5.23
C GLY A 144 -0.85 -1.36 6.29
N ILE A 145 -2.18 -1.24 6.30
CA ILE A 145 -3.07 -1.93 7.25
C ILE A 145 -3.73 -3.13 6.57
N ARG A 146 -3.90 -4.22 7.31
CA ARG A 146 -4.67 -5.39 6.87
C ARG A 146 -6.16 -5.17 7.17
N TYR A 147 -6.85 -4.41 6.32
CA TYR A 147 -8.27 -4.14 6.52
C TYR A 147 -9.12 -5.41 6.37
N ARG A 148 -10.07 -5.62 7.29
CA ARG A 148 -10.97 -6.78 7.27
C ARG A 148 -12.08 -6.64 6.23
N TYR A 149 -12.62 -5.43 6.08
CA TYR A 149 -13.83 -5.18 5.28
C TYR A 149 -13.65 -4.15 4.16
N GLY A 150 -12.40 -3.73 3.89
CA GLY A 150 -12.08 -2.68 2.92
C GLY A 150 -12.83 -1.39 3.20
N MET A 151 -13.27 -0.69 2.15
CA MET A 151 -14.11 0.50 2.29
C MET A 151 -15.59 0.11 2.37
N PHE A 152 -16.10 -0.51 1.31
CA PHE A 152 -17.40 -1.19 1.21
C PHE A 152 -17.49 -1.92 -0.13
N LYS A 153 -18.39 -2.90 -0.22
CA LYS A 153 -18.84 -3.48 -1.48
C LYS A 153 -20.15 -2.81 -1.90
N GLN A 154 -20.15 -2.24 -3.10
CA GLN A 154 -21.31 -1.54 -3.65
C GLN A 154 -22.36 -2.55 -4.15
N ARG A 155 -23.63 -2.34 -3.78
CA ARG A 155 -24.79 -2.97 -4.43
C ARG A 155 -25.74 -1.89 -4.90
N ILE A 156 -26.37 -2.11 -6.05
CA ILE A 156 -27.44 -1.24 -6.54
C ILE A 156 -28.79 -1.92 -6.26
N LYS A 157 -29.66 -1.22 -5.55
CA LYS A 157 -31.04 -1.66 -5.28
C LYS A 157 -31.99 -0.52 -5.57
N ASP A 158 -32.99 -0.77 -6.41
CA ASP A 158 -34.01 0.21 -6.79
C ASP A 158 -33.43 1.54 -7.31
N GLY A 159 -32.28 1.49 -7.99
CA GLY A 159 -31.56 2.66 -8.53
C GLY A 159 -30.63 3.36 -7.54
N TYR A 160 -30.58 2.93 -6.28
CA TYR A 160 -29.75 3.53 -5.23
C TYR A 160 -28.57 2.65 -4.86
N GLN A 161 -27.47 3.31 -4.45
CA GLN A 161 -26.34 2.65 -3.83
C GLN A 161 -26.69 2.16 -2.43
N ILE A 162 -26.28 0.94 -2.11
CA ILE A 162 -26.24 0.37 -0.78
C ILE A 162 -24.83 -0.14 -0.51
N GLU A 163 -24.25 0.30 0.59
CA GLU A 163 -22.95 -0.16 1.09
C GLU A 163 -23.12 -1.41 1.95
N ILE A 164 -22.37 -2.46 1.65
CA ILE A 164 -22.25 -3.64 2.51
C ILE A 164 -20.76 -3.93 2.80
N PRO A 165 -20.42 -4.62 3.90
CA PRO A 165 -19.04 -4.99 4.19
C PRO A 165 -18.43 -5.87 3.08
N ASP A 166 -17.15 -5.66 2.76
CA ASP A 166 -16.41 -6.49 1.81
C ASP A 166 -15.61 -7.57 2.53
N ASP A 167 -16.25 -8.71 2.82
CA ASP A 167 -15.67 -9.82 3.60
C ASP A 167 -14.71 -10.70 2.78
N TRP A 168 -13.64 -10.08 2.25
CA TRP A 168 -12.66 -10.72 1.38
C TRP A 168 -11.79 -11.78 2.09
N LEU A 169 -11.75 -11.74 3.43
CA LEU A 169 -11.00 -12.66 4.28
C LEU A 169 -11.83 -13.83 4.82
N LYS A 170 -13.10 -13.97 4.41
CA LYS A 170 -14.01 -15.01 4.89
C LYS A 170 -13.41 -16.42 4.87
N ASP A 171 -12.75 -16.79 3.77
CA ASP A 171 -12.10 -18.09 3.59
C ASP A 171 -10.57 -18.02 3.82
N GLY A 172 -10.07 -16.90 4.38
CA GLY A 172 -8.65 -16.57 4.46
C GLY A 172 -8.05 -16.14 3.11
N ASN A 173 -6.80 -15.67 3.14
CA ASN A 173 -6.03 -15.36 1.94
C ASN A 173 -4.89 -16.38 1.78
N PRO A 174 -4.85 -17.17 0.70
CA PRO A 174 -3.84 -18.21 0.56
C PRO A 174 -2.43 -17.64 0.41
N PHE A 175 -2.25 -16.41 -0.08
CA PHE A 175 -0.93 -15.83 -0.35
C PHE A 175 -0.27 -15.13 0.86
N GLU A 176 -1.03 -14.76 1.89
CA GLU A 176 -0.45 -14.07 3.05
C GLU A 176 0.29 -15.02 4.00
N LEU A 177 1.23 -14.48 4.78
CA LEU A 177 1.95 -15.18 5.84
C LEU A 177 1.92 -14.33 7.12
N ARG A 178 1.34 -14.87 8.19
CA ARG A 178 1.38 -14.26 9.51
C ARG A 178 2.79 -14.40 10.11
N ARG A 179 3.39 -13.29 10.56
CA ARG A 179 4.77 -13.21 11.09
C ARG A 179 4.80 -12.71 12.54
N HIS A 180 4.17 -13.44 13.45
CA HIS A 180 4.00 -13.04 14.85
C HIS A 180 5.33 -12.74 15.56
N GLU A 181 6.44 -13.33 15.11
CA GLU A 181 7.79 -13.08 15.63
C GLU A 181 8.29 -11.63 15.45
N TYR A 182 7.65 -10.84 14.59
CA TYR A 182 8.00 -9.43 14.34
C TYR A 182 6.95 -8.44 14.88
N LYS A 183 6.11 -8.88 15.82
CA LYS A 183 5.07 -8.02 16.43
C LYS A 183 5.66 -6.75 17.06
N LYS A 184 4.89 -5.66 17.04
CA LYS A 184 5.23 -4.37 17.67
C LYS A 184 4.09 -3.89 18.55
N GLU A 185 4.42 -3.34 19.71
CA GLU A 185 3.43 -2.65 20.53
C GLU A 185 3.27 -1.22 20.02
N VAL A 186 2.03 -0.76 19.84
CA VAL A 186 1.72 0.62 19.48
C VAL A 186 0.87 1.27 20.58
N LYS A 187 1.28 2.45 21.02
CA LYS A 187 0.74 3.13 22.21
C LYS A 187 -0.08 4.37 21.82
N PHE A 188 -1.21 4.57 22.49
CA PHE A 188 -2.15 5.67 22.30
C PHE A 188 -2.52 6.30 23.65
N GLY A 189 -2.67 7.62 23.68
CA GLY A 189 -3.07 8.35 24.88
C GLY A 189 -1.99 8.39 25.96
N GLY A 190 -2.41 8.55 27.21
CA GLY A 190 -1.51 8.68 28.35
C GLY A 190 -0.82 10.04 28.44
N TYR A 191 0.25 10.11 29.21
CA TYR A 191 1.06 11.31 29.43
C TYR A 191 2.55 10.96 29.41
N VAL A 192 3.39 11.99 29.20
CA VAL A 192 4.85 11.82 29.16
C VAL A 192 5.47 12.37 30.43
N ARG A 193 6.13 11.49 31.18
CA ARG A 193 6.96 11.84 32.34
C ARG A 193 8.42 11.97 31.91
N VAL A 194 9.11 12.96 32.47
CA VAL A 194 10.53 13.20 32.20
C VAL A 194 11.33 12.72 33.41
N GLU A 195 12.29 11.84 33.16
CA GLU A 195 13.29 11.41 34.13
C GLU A 195 14.67 11.87 33.66
N THR A 196 15.61 12.01 34.59
CA THR A 196 17.02 12.20 34.24
C THR A 196 17.72 10.85 34.35
N ASP A 197 18.36 10.40 33.26
CA ASP A 197 19.16 9.18 33.27
C ASP A 197 20.47 9.35 34.06
N GLU A 198 21.18 8.25 34.31
CA GLU A 198 22.46 8.24 35.04
C GLU A 198 23.54 9.13 34.40
N LYS A 199 23.36 9.53 33.13
CA LYS A 199 24.27 10.38 32.35
C LYS A 199 23.78 11.84 32.27
N GLY A 200 22.73 12.21 33.01
CA GLY A 200 22.18 13.56 33.03
C GLY A 200 21.27 13.90 31.85
N ARG A 201 20.88 12.92 31.01
CA ARG A 201 20.01 13.15 29.85
C ARG A 201 18.54 12.99 30.22
N ASN A 202 17.69 13.77 29.58
CA ASN A 202 16.24 13.63 29.72
C ASN A 202 15.78 12.33 29.04
N ARG A 203 15.21 11.42 29.83
CA ARG A 203 14.51 10.22 29.39
C ARG A 203 13.02 10.48 29.45
N PHE A 204 12.33 10.28 28.32
CA PHE A 204 10.89 10.47 28.20
C PHE A 204 10.20 9.11 28.35
N VAL A 205 9.30 8.98 29.33
CA VAL A 205 8.56 7.75 29.62
C VAL A 205 7.07 8.04 29.46
N GLN A 206 6.40 7.30 28.57
CA GLN A 206 4.95 7.41 28.40
C GLN A 206 4.23 6.48 29.38
N GLU A 207 3.29 7.01 30.15
CA GLU A 207 2.53 6.30 31.19
C GLU A 207 1.02 6.51 30.99
N GLY A 208 0.20 5.59 31.51
CA GLY A 208 -1.27 5.67 31.41
C GLY A 208 -1.82 5.58 29.99
N TYR A 209 -1.06 4.96 29.07
CA TYR A 209 -1.46 4.77 27.67
C TYR A 209 -2.31 3.49 27.49
N GLN A 210 -3.09 3.45 26.42
CA GLN A 210 -3.66 2.22 25.86
C GLN A 210 -2.72 1.69 24.77
N SER A 211 -2.63 0.39 24.59
CA SER A 211 -1.80 -0.18 23.52
C SER A 211 -2.45 -1.37 22.83
N VAL A 212 -1.95 -1.65 21.62
CA VAL A 212 -2.33 -2.80 20.80
C VAL A 212 -1.05 -3.44 20.23
N ASN A 213 -1.09 -4.74 20.00
CA ASN A 213 -0.07 -5.46 19.25
C ASN A 213 -0.34 -5.34 17.75
N ALA A 214 0.58 -4.76 17.01
CA ALA A 214 0.61 -4.82 15.55
C ALA A 214 1.28 -6.12 15.11
N ILE A 215 0.52 -6.99 14.45
CA ILE A 215 0.97 -8.29 13.94
C ILE A 215 1.17 -8.19 12.43
N PRO A 216 2.39 -8.43 11.91
CA PRO A 216 2.63 -8.32 10.49
C PRO A 216 2.11 -9.54 9.74
N TYR A 217 1.45 -9.27 8.62
CA TYR A 217 1.12 -10.23 7.58
C TYR A 217 1.88 -9.82 6.31
N ASP A 218 2.74 -10.72 5.83
CA ASP A 218 3.52 -10.48 4.63
C ASP A 218 2.83 -11.11 3.42
N MET A 219 2.59 -10.31 2.38
CA MET A 219 2.14 -10.75 1.06
C MET A 219 3.29 -10.64 0.05
N PRO A 220 3.55 -11.67 -0.77
CA PRO A 220 4.61 -11.63 -1.76
C PRO A 220 4.23 -10.72 -2.93
N VAL A 221 5.20 -9.94 -3.42
CA VAL A 221 5.09 -9.16 -4.65
C VAL A 221 6.13 -9.66 -5.65
N VAL A 222 5.67 -10.49 -6.58
CA VAL A 222 6.52 -11.21 -7.55
C VAL A 222 6.91 -10.27 -8.70
N GLY A 223 8.20 -10.14 -8.99
CA GLY A 223 8.71 -9.42 -10.16
C GLY A 223 8.59 -10.24 -11.44
N TYR A 224 8.38 -9.58 -12.58
CA TYR A 224 8.20 -10.27 -13.85
C TYR A 224 9.50 -10.94 -14.34
N GLY A 225 9.49 -12.26 -14.46
CA GLY A 225 10.52 -13.05 -15.14
C GLY A 225 11.93 -13.02 -14.53
N ASN A 226 12.09 -12.48 -13.32
CA ASN A 226 13.40 -12.22 -12.72
C ASN A 226 13.67 -13.00 -11.42
N GLY A 227 12.68 -13.76 -10.92
CA GLY A 227 12.77 -14.53 -9.67
C GLY A 227 12.86 -13.69 -8.39
N ILE A 228 12.68 -12.38 -8.47
CA ILE A 228 12.70 -11.46 -7.32
C ILE A 228 11.30 -11.39 -6.72
N VAL A 229 11.21 -11.49 -5.39
CA VAL A 229 9.96 -11.33 -4.65
C VAL A 229 10.15 -10.31 -3.53
N ASN A 230 9.53 -9.15 -3.70
CA ASN A 230 9.42 -8.12 -2.66
C ASN A 230 8.26 -8.42 -1.71
N THR A 231 8.05 -7.57 -0.70
CA THR A 231 7.06 -7.81 0.36
C THR A 231 6.12 -6.63 0.50
N LEU A 232 4.81 -6.91 0.50
CA LEU A 232 3.80 -6.02 1.07
C LEU A 232 3.54 -6.49 2.50
N ARG A 233 3.98 -5.71 3.50
CA ARG A 233 3.74 -5.95 4.92
C ARG A 233 2.52 -5.14 5.35
N ILE A 234 1.45 -5.84 5.68
CA ILE A 234 0.21 -5.26 6.20
C ILE A 234 0.01 -5.66 7.66
N TRP A 235 -0.40 -4.72 8.50
CA TRP A 235 -0.50 -4.92 9.94
C TRP A 235 -1.94 -5.22 10.35
N ASP A 236 -2.14 -6.34 11.05
CA ASP A 236 -3.35 -6.65 11.80
C ASP A 236 -3.16 -6.22 13.26
N ALA A 237 -4.25 -6.01 14.00
CA ALA A 237 -4.20 -5.57 15.39
C ALA A 237 -4.76 -6.65 16.32
N GLU A 238 -4.02 -6.93 17.39
CA GLU A 238 -4.43 -7.82 18.48
C GLU A 238 -4.34 -7.07 19.81
N PRO A 239 -5.21 -7.38 20.80
CA PRO A 239 -5.07 -6.84 22.15
C PRO A 239 -3.73 -7.27 22.78
N VAL A 240 -3.21 -6.46 23.73
CA VAL A 240 -1.97 -6.81 24.44
C VAL A 240 -2.24 -7.94 25.43
N GLU A 241 -3.34 -7.83 26.15
CA GLU A 241 -3.88 -8.88 27.00
C GLU A 241 -5.22 -9.34 26.42
N CYS A 242 -5.30 -10.61 26.01
CA CYS A 242 -6.49 -11.14 25.34
C CYS A 242 -7.73 -11.19 26.25
N PHE A 243 -7.55 -11.21 27.58
CA PHE A 243 -8.64 -11.33 28.54
C PHE A 243 -8.20 -10.99 29.98
N GLU A 244 -8.79 -9.97 30.58
CA GLU A 244 -8.62 -9.68 32.01
C GLU A 244 -9.63 -10.47 32.85
N LEU A 245 -9.21 -11.64 33.36
CA LEU A 245 -10.07 -12.53 34.15
C LEU A 245 -10.62 -11.83 35.40
N ASP A 246 -9.82 -11.00 36.06
CA ASP A 246 -10.21 -10.25 37.26
C ASP A 246 -11.34 -9.24 37.00
N SER A 247 -11.34 -8.58 35.84
CA SER A 247 -12.39 -7.63 35.43
C SER A 247 -13.67 -8.38 35.06
N PHE A 248 -13.53 -9.54 34.41
CA PHE A 248 -14.63 -10.43 34.05
C PHE A 248 -15.31 -11.04 35.29
N ASP A 249 -14.53 -11.53 36.25
CA ASP A 249 -15.03 -12.16 37.48
C ASP A 249 -15.72 -11.13 38.40
N LYS A 250 -15.37 -9.85 38.28
CA LYS A 250 -16.06 -8.73 38.95
C LYS A 250 -17.33 -8.27 38.22
N GLY A 251 -17.67 -8.87 37.08
CA GLY A 251 -18.84 -8.51 36.28
C GLY A 251 -18.67 -7.27 35.41
N ASP A 252 -17.46 -6.73 35.27
CA ASP A 252 -17.16 -5.57 34.42
C ASP A 252 -16.75 -6.03 33.01
N TYR A 253 -17.71 -6.66 32.33
CA TYR A 253 -17.50 -7.26 31.01
C TYR A 253 -17.06 -6.25 29.94
N HIS A 254 -17.45 -4.98 30.08
CA HIS A 254 -17.10 -3.92 29.13
C HIS A 254 -15.60 -3.59 29.18
N LYS A 255 -15.01 -3.50 30.38
CA LYS A 255 -13.56 -3.33 30.50
C LYS A 255 -12.79 -4.54 30.00
N ALA A 256 -13.31 -5.75 30.25
CA ALA A 256 -12.67 -6.99 29.83
C ALA A 256 -12.50 -7.12 28.29
N VAL A 257 -13.28 -6.37 27.49
CA VAL A 257 -13.22 -6.39 26.01
C VAL A 257 -12.84 -5.04 25.38
N GLU A 258 -12.47 -4.03 26.17
CA GLU A 258 -12.17 -2.69 25.65
C GLU A 258 -10.95 -2.70 24.71
N GLN A 259 -9.89 -3.42 25.07
CA GLN A 259 -8.71 -3.56 24.21
C GLN A 259 -8.99 -4.34 22.93
N ASP A 260 -9.84 -5.36 22.99
CA ASP A 260 -10.26 -6.13 21.80
C ASP A 260 -11.01 -5.22 20.81
N ASN A 261 -11.97 -4.45 21.32
CA ASN A 261 -12.70 -3.47 20.50
C ASN A 261 -11.78 -2.41 19.89
N LEU A 262 -10.81 -1.89 20.65
CA LEU A 262 -9.82 -0.95 20.13
C LEU A 262 -9.01 -1.56 18.98
N ALA A 263 -8.45 -2.76 19.19
CA ALA A 263 -7.66 -3.47 18.19
C ALA A 263 -8.49 -3.70 16.91
N ARG A 264 -9.71 -4.22 17.05
CA ARG A 264 -10.60 -4.48 15.91
C ARG A 264 -10.93 -3.22 15.12
N ASN A 265 -11.36 -2.16 15.80
CA ASN A 265 -11.76 -0.91 15.14
C ASN A 265 -10.65 -0.32 14.25
N ILE A 266 -9.38 -0.47 14.64
CA ILE A 266 -8.24 0.04 13.87
C ILE A 266 -8.12 -0.65 12.50
N VAL A 267 -8.47 -1.92 12.39
CA VAL A 267 -8.22 -2.73 11.19
C VAL A 267 -9.49 -3.19 10.48
N GLU A 268 -10.67 -2.74 10.90
CA GLU A 268 -11.92 -3.18 10.28
C GLU A 268 -12.17 -2.53 8.92
N VAL A 269 -12.16 -1.19 8.82
CA VAL A 269 -12.60 -0.45 7.62
C VAL A 269 -11.57 0.59 7.19
N LEU A 270 -11.38 0.74 5.89
CA LEU A 270 -10.58 1.78 5.25
C LEU A 270 -11.36 3.12 5.19
N TYR A 271 -10.74 4.20 5.66
CA TYR A 271 -11.33 5.55 5.71
C TYR A 271 -12.68 5.58 6.45
N PRO A 272 -12.69 5.32 7.78
CA PRO A 272 -13.89 5.48 8.58
C PRO A 272 -14.41 6.93 8.49
N ASN A 273 -15.73 7.10 8.55
CA ASN A 273 -16.36 8.41 8.49
C ASN A 273 -15.80 9.33 9.59
N ASP A 274 -15.18 10.44 9.20
CA ASP A 274 -14.48 11.38 10.09
C ASP A 274 -15.21 12.72 10.25
N ASN A 275 -16.49 12.77 9.88
CA ASN A 275 -17.35 13.94 10.12
C ASN A 275 -17.67 14.18 11.61
N HIS A 276 -17.33 13.22 12.49
CA HIS A 276 -17.47 13.33 13.94
C HIS A 276 -16.12 13.08 14.64
N TYR A 277 -16.00 13.55 15.89
CA TYR A 277 -14.76 13.50 16.66
C TYR A 277 -14.20 12.08 16.79
N ALA A 278 -15.04 11.09 17.12
CA ALA A 278 -14.62 9.70 17.26
C ALA A 278 -14.04 9.11 15.95
N GLY A 279 -14.55 9.54 14.79
CA GLY A 279 -14.06 9.11 13.48
C GLY A 279 -12.71 9.73 13.15
N LYS A 280 -12.51 11.02 13.47
CA LYS A 280 -11.20 11.67 13.40
C LYS A 280 -10.18 10.97 14.28
N GLU A 281 -10.55 10.67 15.52
CA GLU A 281 -9.68 9.94 16.45
C GLU A 281 -9.30 8.56 15.90
N LEU A 282 -10.28 7.79 15.38
CA LEU A 282 -10.01 6.48 14.79
C LEU A 282 -9.10 6.58 13.56
N ARG A 283 -9.32 7.55 12.66
CA ARG A 283 -8.47 7.76 11.48
C ARG A 283 -7.03 8.10 11.89
N LEU A 284 -6.82 8.92 12.91
CA LEU A 284 -5.47 9.21 13.42
C LEU A 284 -4.85 7.97 14.11
N LYS A 285 -5.64 7.19 14.85
CA LYS A 285 -5.21 5.89 15.41
C LYS A 285 -4.74 4.94 14.31
N GLN A 286 -5.49 4.81 13.23
CA GLN A 286 -5.13 3.98 12.06
C GLN A 286 -3.81 4.42 11.44
N GLN A 287 -3.67 5.72 11.16
CA GLN A 287 -2.43 6.26 10.60
C GLN A 287 -1.24 5.92 11.51
N TYR A 288 -1.32 6.31 12.79
CA TYR A 288 -0.20 6.07 13.71
C TYR A 288 0.09 4.58 13.92
N PHE A 289 -0.94 3.73 13.94
CA PHE A 289 -0.82 2.28 14.12
C PHE A 289 0.17 1.64 13.15
N PHE A 290 -0.10 1.72 11.84
CA PHE A 290 0.76 1.04 10.87
C PHE A 290 2.10 1.77 10.70
N ILE A 291 2.12 3.09 10.89
CA ILE A 291 3.34 3.91 10.82
C ILE A 291 4.31 3.48 11.92
N SER A 292 3.86 3.49 13.17
CA SER A 292 4.70 3.14 14.32
C SER A 292 5.20 1.71 14.20
N ALA A 293 4.32 0.75 13.89
CA ALA A 293 4.74 -0.64 13.68
C ALA A 293 5.79 -0.79 12.57
N SER A 294 5.61 -0.08 11.44
CA SER A 294 6.53 -0.14 10.30
C SER A 294 7.87 0.53 10.59
N VAL A 295 7.88 1.70 11.26
CA VAL A 295 9.11 2.42 11.64
C VAL A 295 9.90 1.61 12.66
N GLN A 296 9.24 1.13 13.72
CA GLN A 296 9.86 0.28 14.73
C GLN A 296 10.48 -0.98 14.12
N GLU A 297 9.78 -1.64 13.18
CA GLU A 297 10.31 -2.84 12.53
C GLU A 297 11.42 -2.55 11.51
N ALA A 298 11.37 -1.42 10.81
CA ALA A 298 12.46 -1.00 9.93
C ALA A 298 13.75 -0.73 10.73
N VAL A 299 13.65 0.00 11.85
CA VAL A 299 14.78 0.26 12.75
C VAL A 299 15.27 -1.04 13.38
N ALA A 300 14.38 -1.87 13.94
CA ALA A 300 14.77 -3.15 14.52
C ALA A 300 15.43 -4.08 13.49
N LYS A 301 14.92 -4.14 12.26
CA LYS A 301 15.53 -4.91 11.18
C LYS A 301 16.93 -4.42 10.84
N TYR A 302 17.16 -3.10 10.81
CA TYR A 302 18.47 -2.52 10.62
C TYR A 302 19.42 -2.91 11.77
N MET A 303 19.00 -2.73 13.01
CA MET A 303 19.82 -3.02 14.20
C MET A 303 20.15 -4.50 14.40
N ARG A 304 19.48 -5.43 13.73
CA ARG A 304 19.87 -6.86 13.72
C ARG A 304 21.22 -7.10 13.02
N LYS A 305 21.67 -6.17 12.16
CA LYS A 305 22.88 -6.33 11.33
C LYS A 305 23.85 -5.15 11.40
N HIS A 306 23.43 -4.05 11.99
CA HIS A 306 24.17 -2.80 12.02
C HIS A 306 24.27 -2.31 13.46
N ASP A 307 25.47 -1.90 13.86
CA ASP A 307 25.73 -1.40 15.22
C ASP A 307 25.64 0.13 15.31
N ASP A 308 25.66 0.83 14.17
CA ASP A 308 25.69 2.30 14.09
C ASP A 308 24.42 2.88 13.45
N ILE A 309 23.48 3.29 14.30
CA ILE A 309 22.20 3.88 13.88
C ILE A 309 22.33 5.21 13.11
N HIS A 310 23.47 5.92 13.18
CA HIS A 310 23.67 7.16 12.42
C HIS A 310 23.67 6.93 10.90
N LYS A 311 23.98 5.70 10.47
CA LYS A 311 24.00 5.29 9.06
C LYS A 311 22.67 4.74 8.57
N PHE A 312 21.61 4.83 9.37
CA PHE A 312 20.28 4.31 9.01
C PHE A 312 19.78 4.84 7.65
N ALA A 313 19.98 6.13 7.36
CA ALA A 313 19.56 6.77 6.12
C ALA A 313 20.34 6.29 4.87
N GLU A 314 21.50 5.66 5.05
CA GLU A 314 22.26 5.05 3.95
C GLU A 314 21.63 3.74 3.49
N LYS A 315 20.85 3.07 4.36
CA LYS A 315 20.26 1.76 4.11
C LYS A 315 18.73 1.76 4.06
N ASN A 316 18.07 2.82 4.52
CA ASN A 316 16.61 2.88 4.59
C ASN A 316 16.07 4.21 4.08
N VAL A 317 15.00 4.16 3.29
CA VAL A 317 14.21 5.33 2.86
C VAL A 317 12.74 5.06 3.07
N PHE A 318 12.03 6.04 3.63
CA PHE A 318 10.59 6.03 3.80
C PHE A 318 9.96 6.94 2.74
N GLN A 319 9.21 6.35 1.82
CA GLN A 319 8.39 7.11 0.87
C GLN A 319 6.99 7.30 1.46
N LEU A 320 6.63 8.57 1.68
CA LEU A 320 5.35 8.99 2.21
C LEU A 320 4.37 9.20 1.05
N ASN A 321 3.44 8.25 0.88
CA ASN A 321 2.41 8.34 -0.15
C ASN A 321 1.24 9.20 0.33
N ASP A 322 1.23 10.46 -0.10
CA ASP A 322 0.37 11.52 0.43
C ASP A 322 0.65 11.85 1.91
N THR A 323 -0.19 12.65 2.57
CA THR A 323 0.05 13.12 3.94
C THR A 323 -0.24 12.08 5.03
N HIS A 324 -0.98 11.01 4.73
CA HIS A 324 -1.39 10.03 5.73
C HIS A 324 -0.21 9.43 6.54
N PRO A 325 0.92 9.02 5.92
CA PRO A 325 2.07 8.50 6.64
C PRO A 325 2.99 9.57 7.25
N THR A 326 2.62 10.86 7.29
CA THR A 326 3.55 11.93 7.72
C THR A 326 4.04 11.76 9.16
N VAL A 327 3.23 11.13 10.03
CA VAL A 327 3.64 10.84 11.41
C VAL A 327 4.88 9.93 11.48
N ALA A 328 5.29 9.31 10.38
CA ALA A 328 6.57 8.58 10.30
C ALA A 328 7.78 9.46 10.63
N VAL A 329 7.70 10.78 10.36
CA VAL A 329 8.75 11.75 10.69
C VAL A 329 8.96 11.84 12.21
N PRO A 330 7.97 12.29 13.01
CA PRO A 330 8.14 12.38 14.46
C PRO A 330 8.25 11.01 15.13
N GLU A 331 7.71 9.94 14.56
CA GLU A 331 7.89 8.58 15.10
C GLU A 331 9.31 8.06 14.90
N LEU A 332 9.94 8.30 13.74
CA LEU A 332 11.35 7.98 13.55
C LEU A 332 12.23 8.76 14.52
N MET A 333 11.96 10.06 14.70
CA MET A 333 12.61 10.87 15.73
C MET A 333 12.44 10.27 17.13
N ARG A 334 11.22 9.83 17.49
CA ARG A 334 10.94 9.21 18.78
C ARG A 334 11.79 7.94 18.98
N VAL A 335 11.78 7.02 18.02
CA VAL A 335 12.56 5.78 18.11
C VAL A 335 14.06 6.07 18.20
N LEU A 336 14.58 6.99 17.39
CA LEU A 336 16.00 7.32 17.39
C LEU A 336 16.46 7.97 18.71
N MET A 337 15.66 8.88 19.28
CA MET A 337 16.02 9.57 20.52
C MET A 337 15.72 8.72 21.76
N ASP A 338 14.47 8.27 21.88
CA ASP A 338 13.96 7.69 23.12
C ASP A 338 14.38 6.23 23.29
N GLU A 339 14.61 5.49 22.19
CA GLU A 339 15.01 4.07 22.22
C GLU A 339 16.48 3.85 21.84
N GLN A 340 16.99 4.56 20.82
CA GLN A 340 18.39 4.43 20.37
C GLN A 340 19.33 5.44 21.05
N GLY A 341 18.80 6.39 21.81
CA GLY A 341 19.60 7.29 22.66
C GLY A 341 20.32 8.41 21.92
N LEU A 342 19.92 8.75 20.68
CA LEU A 342 20.49 9.84 19.91
C LEU A 342 20.09 11.19 20.49
N THR A 343 20.95 12.19 20.32
CA THR A 343 20.58 13.58 20.52
C THR A 343 19.58 14.04 19.46
N TRP A 344 18.91 15.16 19.72
CA TRP A 344 17.96 15.74 18.77
C TRP A 344 18.59 15.97 17.39
N ASP A 345 19.77 16.60 17.35
CA ASP A 345 20.39 17.02 16.09
C ASP A 345 20.88 15.80 15.28
N GLU A 346 21.37 14.75 15.95
CA GLU A 346 21.71 13.47 15.33
C GLU A 346 20.47 12.78 14.74
N ALA A 347 19.40 12.66 15.53
CA ALA A 347 18.15 12.03 15.08
C ALA A 347 17.51 12.80 13.92
N TRP A 348 17.55 14.14 13.96
CA TRP A 348 17.02 15.00 12.89
C TRP A 348 17.84 14.88 11.60
N ALA A 349 19.17 14.80 11.71
CA ALA A 349 20.05 14.58 10.56
C ALA A 349 19.80 13.23 9.85
N VAL A 350 19.47 12.18 10.61
CA VAL A 350 19.04 10.89 10.05
C VAL A 350 17.66 11.01 9.42
N THR A 351 16.67 11.50 10.18
CA THR A 351 15.26 11.57 9.75
C THR A 351 15.08 12.35 8.46
N THR A 352 15.73 13.51 8.36
CA THR A 352 15.63 14.37 7.17
C THR A 352 16.20 13.75 5.90
N LYS A 353 17.13 12.78 6.02
CA LYS A 353 17.71 12.03 4.91
C LYS A 353 16.99 10.71 4.60
N THR A 354 16.07 10.29 5.47
CA THR A 354 15.30 9.05 5.32
C THR A 354 13.94 9.28 4.69
N CYS A 355 13.27 10.41 4.94
CA CYS A 355 11.89 10.63 4.50
C CYS A 355 11.78 11.40 3.17
N ALA A 356 10.94 10.93 2.26
CA ALA A 356 10.57 11.62 1.02
C ALA A 356 9.03 11.66 0.86
N TYR A 357 8.49 12.76 0.32
CA TYR A 357 7.05 13.03 0.27
C TYR A 357 6.52 13.16 -1.16
N THR A 358 5.47 12.39 -1.48
CA THR A 358 4.69 12.56 -2.71
C THR A 358 3.37 13.25 -2.42
N ASN A 359 3.12 14.39 -3.06
CA ASN A 359 1.84 15.10 -3.00
C ASN A 359 0.93 14.71 -4.18
N HIS A 360 -0.35 14.45 -3.90
CA HIS A 360 -1.38 14.06 -4.88
C HIS A 360 -2.52 15.07 -5.03
N THR A 361 -2.46 16.22 -4.34
CA THR A 361 -3.56 17.19 -4.32
C THR A 361 -3.07 18.62 -4.52
N ILE A 362 -3.80 19.35 -5.34
CA ILE A 362 -3.66 20.80 -5.54
C ILE A 362 -4.65 21.61 -4.70
N MET A 363 -5.62 20.96 -4.05
CA MET A 363 -6.63 21.67 -3.26
C MET A 363 -6.12 21.83 -1.83
N SER A 364 -5.87 23.07 -1.42
CA SER A 364 -5.39 23.41 -0.08
C SER A 364 -6.31 22.88 1.04
N GLU A 365 -7.61 22.78 0.77
CA GLU A 365 -8.64 22.26 1.67
C GLU A 365 -8.54 20.74 1.86
N ALA A 366 -7.97 20.03 0.89
CA ALA A 366 -7.77 18.58 0.96
C ALA A 366 -6.47 18.19 1.66
N LEU A 367 -5.61 19.16 2.00
CA LEU A 367 -4.40 18.90 2.79
C LEU A 367 -4.79 18.60 4.24
N GLU A 368 -4.34 17.45 4.73
CA GLU A 368 -4.73 16.95 6.04
C GLU A 368 -4.25 17.87 7.19
N LYS A 369 -5.20 18.23 8.06
CA LYS A 369 -4.98 19.02 9.28
C LYS A 369 -5.65 18.32 10.44
N TRP A 370 -4.93 18.24 11.56
CA TRP A 370 -5.43 17.63 12.79
C TRP A 370 -5.65 18.70 13.87
N PRO A 371 -6.81 18.71 14.55
CA PRO A 371 -6.99 19.55 15.73
C PRO A 371 -5.91 19.27 16.76
N LEU A 372 -5.28 20.33 17.27
CA LEU A 372 -4.15 20.25 18.19
C LEU A 372 -4.49 19.40 19.42
N GLU A 373 -5.65 19.65 20.03
CA GLU A 373 -6.13 18.94 21.22
C GLU A 373 -6.28 17.43 20.98
N LEU A 374 -6.85 17.03 19.84
CA LEU A 374 -6.98 15.62 19.47
C LEU A 374 -5.60 14.99 19.29
N PHE A 375 -4.71 15.66 18.57
CA PHE A 375 -3.37 15.15 18.27
C PHE A 375 -2.52 15.02 19.54
N SER A 376 -2.51 16.04 20.40
CA SER A 376 -1.73 16.06 21.64
C SER A 376 -2.25 15.07 22.68
N ARG A 377 -3.57 14.89 22.77
CA ARG A 377 -4.16 13.90 23.69
C ARG A 377 -3.89 12.47 23.23
N LEU A 378 -4.02 12.21 21.93
CA LEU A 378 -3.86 10.86 21.40
C LEU A 378 -2.39 10.44 21.29
N LEU A 379 -1.50 11.35 20.91
CA LEU A 379 -0.09 11.07 20.63
C LEU A 379 0.83 12.05 21.39
N PRO A 380 0.86 12.03 22.73
CA PRO A 380 1.47 13.09 23.53
C PRO A 380 2.98 13.23 23.29
N ARG A 381 3.73 12.13 23.14
CA ARG A 381 5.17 12.19 22.86
C ARG A 381 5.46 12.66 21.44
N ILE A 382 4.71 12.17 20.46
CA ILE A 382 4.80 12.60 19.06
C ILE A 382 4.49 14.10 18.95
N TYR A 383 3.48 14.58 19.68
CA TYR A 383 3.14 15.98 19.74
C TYR A 383 4.30 16.84 20.24
N GLN A 384 4.96 16.47 21.35
CA GLN A 384 6.15 17.19 21.85
C GLN A 384 7.26 17.29 20.79
N ILE A 385 7.47 16.22 20.02
CA ILE A 385 8.45 16.20 18.93
C ILE A 385 8.00 17.12 17.78
N VAL A 386 6.72 17.07 17.38
CA VAL A 386 6.17 17.96 16.34
C VAL A 386 6.26 19.43 16.76
N GLU A 387 6.01 19.74 18.03
CA GLU A 387 6.13 21.08 18.59
C GLU A 387 7.57 21.59 18.53
N GLU A 388 8.55 20.76 18.89
CA GLU A 388 9.97 21.14 18.82
C GLU A 388 10.46 21.27 17.36
N ILE A 389 10.00 20.41 16.44
CA ILE A 389 10.24 20.58 14.99
C ILE A 389 9.66 21.93 14.53
N ASN A 390 8.42 22.25 14.92
CA ASN A 390 7.77 23.50 14.56
C ASN A 390 8.53 24.71 15.09
N ARG A 391 8.95 24.69 16.36
CA ARG A 391 9.71 25.78 16.98
C ARG A 391 11.00 26.05 16.21
N ARG A 392 11.79 25.02 15.95
CA ARG A 392 13.06 25.13 15.20
C ARG A 392 12.82 25.59 13.76
N PHE A 393 11.77 25.10 13.12
CA PHE A 393 11.43 25.49 11.75
C PHE A 393 11.00 26.97 11.67
N CYS A 394 10.16 27.44 12.59
CA CYS A 394 9.77 28.86 12.66
C CYS A 394 10.96 29.79 12.93
N LEU A 395 11.92 29.36 13.76
CA LEU A 395 13.19 30.10 13.93
C LEU A 395 13.97 30.16 12.61
N HIS A 396 14.10 29.04 11.91
CA HIS A 396 14.78 28.99 10.62
C HIS A 396 14.10 29.86 9.53
N ILE A 397 12.77 29.91 9.52
CA ILE A 397 12.00 30.84 8.66
C ILE A 397 12.32 32.29 9.05
N SER A 398 12.33 32.61 10.35
CA SER A 398 12.59 33.96 10.85
C SER A 398 14.02 34.44 10.54
N GLU A 399 15.00 33.53 10.58
CA GLU A 399 16.39 33.82 10.20
C GLU A 399 16.52 34.10 8.69
N LYS A 400 15.81 33.33 7.85
CA LYS A 400 15.88 33.47 6.39
C LYS A 400 15.03 34.62 5.85
N TYR A 401 13.92 34.92 6.50
CA TYR A 401 12.99 35.99 6.14
C TYR A 401 12.67 36.88 7.35
N PRO A 402 13.62 37.72 7.80
CA PRO A 402 13.44 38.57 8.98
C PRO A 402 12.21 39.48 8.85
N GLY A 403 11.31 39.40 9.83
CA GLY A 403 10.10 40.23 9.90
C GLY A 403 8.89 39.72 9.10
N ASP A 404 9.03 38.67 8.28
CA ASP A 404 7.92 38.13 7.48
C ASP A 404 7.07 37.13 8.27
N GLN A 405 6.15 37.67 9.09
CA GLN A 405 5.21 36.86 9.87
C GLN A 405 4.20 36.10 9.00
N GLU A 406 3.96 36.55 7.77
CA GLU A 406 3.02 35.91 6.86
C GLU A 406 3.57 34.60 6.32
N LYS A 407 4.88 34.53 6.02
CA LYS A 407 5.56 33.27 5.70
C LYS A 407 5.51 32.29 6.87
N ILE A 408 5.74 32.75 8.11
CA ILE A 408 5.59 31.90 9.30
C ILE A 408 4.16 31.36 9.39
N ARG A 409 3.15 32.22 9.25
CA ARG A 409 1.73 31.82 9.28
C ARG A 409 1.39 30.74 8.25
N LYS A 410 1.95 30.82 7.03
CA LYS A 410 1.68 29.85 5.96
C LYS A 410 2.46 28.55 6.13
N MET A 411 3.73 28.64 6.51
CA MET A 411 4.67 27.52 6.52
C MET A 411 4.73 26.76 7.85
N ALA A 412 4.35 27.38 8.97
CA ALA A 412 4.35 26.74 10.27
C ALA A 412 3.59 25.40 10.25
N ILE A 413 4.13 24.42 10.98
CA ILE A 413 3.57 23.08 11.11
C ILE A 413 2.39 23.12 12.08
N ILE A 414 2.55 23.85 13.19
CA ILE A 414 1.48 24.11 14.14
C ILE A 414 1.08 25.57 14.00
N TYR A 415 -0.17 25.80 13.63
CA TYR A 415 -0.73 27.15 13.53
C TYR A 415 -2.26 27.09 13.64
N ASP A 416 -2.85 28.09 14.30
CA ASP A 416 -4.31 28.24 14.45
C ASP A 416 -4.99 26.98 15.06
N GLY A 417 -4.37 26.42 16.10
CA GLY A 417 -4.89 25.23 16.79
C GLY A 417 -4.90 23.94 15.94
N GLN A 418 -4.14 23.89 14.84
CA GLN A 418 -4.05 22.73 13.96
C GLN A 418 -2.59 22.29 13.74
N VAL A 419 -2.40 20.98 13.58
CA VAL A 419 -1.17 20.38 13.05
C VAL A 419 -1.35 20.15 11.54
N ARG A 420 -0.51 20.79 10.72
CA ARG A 420 -0.58 20.76 9.26
C ARG A 420 0.38 19.71 8.71
N MET A 421 -0.15 18.58 8.27
CA MET A 421 0.66 17.40 7.93
C MET A 421 1.52 17.62 6.68
N ALA A 422 0.99 18.27 5.65
CA ALA A 422 1.79 18.61 4.47
C ALA A 422 3.02 19.47 4.81
N ASN A 423 2.86 20.44 5.71
CA ASN A 423 3.95 21.31 6.15
C ASN A 423 5.02 20.52 6.91
N LEU A 424 4.61 19.59 7.78
CA LEU A 424 5.52 18.67 8.48
C LEU A 424 6.31 17.80 7.50
N ALA A 425 5.63 17.21 6.50
CA ALA A 425 6.26 16.36 5.50
C ALA A 425 7.30 17.12 4.65
N ILE A 426 7.00 18.37 4.24
CA ILE A 426 7.91 19.20 3.43
C ILE A 426 9.10 19.71 4.25
N CYS A 427 8.85 20.10 5.51
CA CYS A 427 9.90 20.53 6.43
C CYS A 427 10.94 19.42 6.61
N ALA A 428 10.49 18.20 6.91
CA ALA A 428 11.38 17.09 7.22
C ALA A 428 11.94 16.38 5.99
N GLY A 429 11.17 16.24 4.90
CA GLY A 429 11.59 15.42 3.77
C GLY A 429 12.75 16.00 2.97
N PHE A 430 13.66 15.15 2.46
CA PHE A 430 14.72 15.57 1.54
C PHE A 430 14.24 15.75 0.10
N SER A 431 13.08 15.19 -0.25
CA SER A 431 12.49 15.25 -1.58
C SER A 431 10.98 15.41 -1.48
N VAL A 432 10.43 16.32 -2.29
CA VAL A 432 8.99 16.56 -2.46
C VAL A 432 8.67 16.45 -3.93
N ASN A 433 7.73 15.58 -4.31
CA ASN A 433 7.33 15.43 -5.71
C ASN A 433 5.83 15.52 -5.94
N GLY A 434 5.46 16.14 -7.06
CA GLY A 434 4.12 16.04 -7.64
C GLY A 434 4.01 14.85 -8.61
N VAL A 435 2.78 14.56 -9.02
CA VAL A 435 2.42 13.36 -9.80
C VAL A 435 2.17 13.58 -11.30
N ALA A 436 2.33 14.82 -11.75
CA ALA A 436 2.30 15.22 -13.16
C ALA A 436 3.06 16.53 -13.32
N ARG A 437 3.52 16.83 -14.54
CA ARG A 437 4.27 18.07 -14.82
C ARG A 437 3.46 19.32 -14.47
N LEU A 438 2.24 19.45 -14.99
CA LEU A 438 1.38 20.61 -14.72
C LEU A 438 1.00 20.70 -13.24
N HIS A 439 0.70 19.57 -12.61
CA HIS A 439 0.45 19.49 -11.17
C HIS A 439 1.62 20.06 -10.36
N THR A 440 2.85 19.61 -10.67
CA THR A 440 4.06 20.08 -9.99
C THR A 440 4.30 21.57 -10.20
N GLU A 441 4.03 22.10 -11.40
CA GLU A 441 4.14 23.54 -11.67
C GLU A 441 3.14 24.36 -10.86
N ILE A 442 1.91 23.88 -10.69
CA ILE A 442 0.90 24.53 -9.82
C ILE A 442 1.38 24.55 -8.37
N LEU A 443 1.89 23.42 -7.86
CA LEU A 443 2.44 23.35 -6.50
C LEU A 443 3.56 24.37 -6.28
N LYS A 444 4.51 24.46 -7.21
CA LYS A 444 5.66 25.40 -7.09
C LYS A 444 5.26 26.87 -7.17
N LYS A 445 4.23 27.20 -7.97
CA LYS A 445 3.86 28.60 -8.26
C LYS A 445 2.75 29.15 -7.38
N GLN A 446 1.93 28.28 -6.79
CA GLN A 446 0.72 28.67 -6.06
C GLN A 446 0.70 28.03 -4.67
N GLU A 447 0.35 26.75 -4.58
CA GLU A 447 0.00 26.09 -3.30
C GLU A 447 1.17 25.99 -2.31
N LEU A 448 2.37 25.64 -2.78
CA LEU A 448 3.57 25.42 -1.97
C LEU A 448 4.67 26.41 -2.33
N LYS A 449 4.30 27.58 -2.85
CA LYS A 449 5.23 28.61 -3.33
C LYS A 449 6.26 29.00 -2.28
N ASP A 450 5.84 29.30 -1.05
CA ASP A 450 6.76 29.75 0.01
C ASP A 450 7.76 28.65 0.41
N PHE A 451 7.35 27.38 0.38
CA PHE A 451 8.26 26.25 0.57
C PHE A 451 9.23 26.09 -0.61
N TYR A 452 8.77 26.27 -1.84
CA TYR A 452 9.63 26.18 -3.03
C TYR A 452 10.66 27.31 -3.09
N GLU A 453 10.29 28.54 -2.70
CA GLU A 453 11.24 29.65 -2.57
C GLU A 453 12.31 29.36 -1.51
N MET A 454 11.92 28.70 -0.41
CA MET A 454 12.85 28.37 0.67
C MET A 454 13.75 27.15 0.36
N PHE A 455 13.21 26.12 -0.30
CA PHE A 455 13.87 24.83 -0.56
C PHE A 455 13.69 24.36 -2.01
N PRO A 456 14.15 25.13 -3.02
CA PRO A 456 13.89 24.82 -4.42
C PRO A 456 14.42 23.45 -4.86
N GLU A 457 15.53 23.00 -4.25
CA GLU A 457 16.20 21.73 -4.51
C GLU A 457 15.38 20.49 -4.11
N LYS A 458 14.45 20.63 -3.16
CA LYS A 458 13.59 19.52 -2.73
C LYS A 458 12.54 19.15 -3.78
N PHE A 459 12.08 20.11 -4.59
CA PHE A 459 10.89 19.95 -5.42
C PHE A 459 11.17 19.37 -6.81
N ASN A 460 10.61 18.20 -7.08
CA ASN A 460 10.72 17.53 -8.37
C ASN A 460 9.38 16.97 -8.88
N ASN A 461 9.39 16.37 -10.08
CA ASN A 461 8.21 15.76 -10.69
C ASN A 461 8.46 14.26 -10.91
N LYS A 462 7.45 13.45 -10.62
CA LYS A 462 7.40 12.02 -10.97
C LYS A 462 6.02 11.74 -11.54
N THR A 463 5.90 11.73 -12.87
CA THR A 463 4.60 11.48 -13.51
C THR A 463 4.15 10.05 -13.26
N ASN A 464 2.93 9.88 -12.78
CA ASN A 464 2.37 8.56 -12.47
C ASN A 464 2.37 7.63 -13.68
N GLY A 465 2.42 6.33 -13.41
CA GLY A 465 2.35 5.28 -14.42
C GLY A 465 1.52 4.09 -13.96
N ILE A 466 1.31 3.14 -14.87
CA ILE A 466 0.63 1.86 -14.61
C ILE A 466 1.54 0.72 -15.03
N THR A 467 1.40 -0.46 -14.41
CA THR A 467 2.14 -1.65 -14.83
C THR A 467 1.49 -2.30 -16.06
N GLN A 468 2.27 -2.50 -17.12
CA GLN A 468 1.82 -3.18 -18.33
C GLN A 468 1.56 -4.69 -18.12
N ARG A 469 2.13 -5.30 -17.07
CA ARG A 469 1.89 -6.73 -16.75
C ARG A 469 0.42 -6.96 -16.41
N ARG A 470 -0.15 -6.13 -15.52
CA ARG A 470 -1.57 -6.23 -15.18
C ARG A 470 -2.48 -5.61 -16.24
N PHE A 471 -2.17 -4.38 -16.68
CA PHE A 471 -3.10 -3.59 -17.49
C PHE A 471 -3.11 -3.95 -18.98
N LEU A 472 -2.12 -4.71 -19.48
CA LEU A 472 -2.06 -5.16 -20.87
C LEU A 472 -1.85 -6.68 -20.97
N LEU A 473 -0.76 -7.21 -20.42
CA LEU A 473 -0.42 -8.63 -20.56
C LEU A 473 -1.50 -9.56 -19.96
N HIS A 474 -1.98 -9.25 -18.76
CA HIS A 474 -3.11 -9.95 -18.14
C HIS A 474 -4.47 -9.39 -18.58
N GLY A 475 -4.63 -8.06 -18.61
CA GLY A 475 -5.92 -7.41 -18.88
C GLY A 475 -6.46 -7.59 -20.32
N ASN A 476 -5.57 -7.77 -21.30
CA ASN A 476 -5.93 -8.00 -22.69
C ASN A 476 -4.98 -8.99 -23.38
N PRO A 477 -5.07 -10.29 -23.06
CA PRO A 477 -4.11 -11.30 -23.56
C PRO A 477 -4.09 -11.43 -25.08
N LEU A 478 -5.23 -11.18 -25.75
CA LEU A 478 -5.33 -11.19 -27.21
C LEU A 478 -4.47 -10.07 -27.83
N LEU A 479 -4.60 -8.84 -27.28
CA LEU A 479 -3.79 -7.72 -27.75
C LEU A 479 -2.31 -7.91 -27.36
N ALA A 480 -2.04 -8.40 -26.15
CA ALA A 480 -0.68 -8.65 -25.69
C ALA A 480 0.06 -9.69 -26.56
N SER A 481 -0.62 -10.76 -26.99
CA SER A 481 -0.09 -11.72 -27.96
C SER A 481 0.19 -11.04 -29.28
N TRP A 482 -0.79 -10.30 -29.82
CA TRP A 482 -0.64 -9.59 -31.09
C TRP A 482 0.54 -8.60 -31.08
N VAL A 483 0.71 -7.82 -30.00
CA VAL A 483 1.86 -6.93 -29.82
C VAL A 483 3.16 -7.73 -29.81
N THR A 484 3.22 -8.80 -29.02
CA THR A 484 4.41 -9.67 -28.94
C THR A 484 4.77 -10.29 -30.30
N ASP A 485 3.77 -10.71 -31.08
CA ASP A 485 3.98 -11.31 -32.40
C ASP A 485 4.55 -10.30 -33.41
N HIS A 486 4.26 -9.01 -33.26
CA HIS A 486 4.68 -7.96 -34.20
C HIS A 486 6.01 -7.30 -33.82
N ILE A 487 6.30 -7.13 -32.53
CA ILE A 487 7.46 -6.36 -32.05
C ILE A 487 8.33 -7.11 -31.03
N GLY A 488 8.04 -8.38 -30.74
CA GLY A 488 8.72 -9.16 -29.71
C GLY A 488 8.21 -8.88 -28.29
N PRO A 489 8.68 -9.62 -27.26
CA PRO A 489 8.16 -9.55 -25.89
C PRO A 489 8.74 -8.41 -25.04
N ASP A 490 9.75 -7.69 -25.53
CA ASP A 490 10.52 -6.71 -24.74
C ASP A 490 9.65 -5.58 -24.17
N TRP A 491 8.49 -5.29 -24.79
CA TRP A 491 7.53 -4.29 -24.29
C TRP A 491 7.02 -4.55 -22.86
N ILE A 492 7.07 -5.81 -22.41
CA ILE A 492 6.55 -6.23 -21.10
C ILE A 492 7.36 -5.61 -19.96
N THR A 493 8.65 -5.35 -20.17
CA THR A 493 9.55 -4.70 -19.20
C THR A 493 10.08 -3.35 -19.70
N ASP A 494 10.12 -3.11 -21.01
CA ASP A 494 10.44 -1.81 -21.62
C ASP A 494 9.29 -1.32 -22.52
N LEU A 495 8.36 -0.55 -21.94
CA LEU A 495 7.18 -0.06 -22.67
C LEU A 495 7.53 0.85 -23.86
N SER A 496 8.75 1.41 -23.94
CA SER A 496 9.16 2.24 -25.07
C SER A 496 9.21 1.45 -26.39
N ALA A 497 9.42 0.13 -26.32
CA ALA A 497 9.41 -0.77 -27.47
C ALA A 497 8.07 -0.78 -28.22
N VAL A 498 6.95 -0.40 -27.58
CA VAL A 498 5.63 -0.26 -28.22
C VAL A 498 5.66 0.72 -29.41
N LYS A 499 6.64 1.64 -29.46
CA LYS A 499 6.87 2.50 -30.62
C LYS A 499 7.08 1.72 -31.92
N GLY A 500 7.59 0.50 -31.86
CA GLY A 500 7.71 -0.40 -33.02
C GLY A 500 6.37 -0.69 -33.72
N LEU A 501 5.24 -0.45 -33.06
CA LEU A 501 3.91 -0.60 -33.66
C LEU A 501 3.53 0.52 -34.65
N GLU A 502 4.24 1.65 -34.66
CA GLU A 502 3.94 2.79 -35.55
C GLU A 502 3.91 2.38 -37.02
N VAL A 503 4.75 1.43 -37.44
CA VAL A 503 4.80 0.95 -38.83
C VAL A 503 3.54 0.21 -39.27
N TYR A 504 2.72 -0.26 -38.32
CA TYR A 504 1.47 -0.98 -38.59
C TYR A 504 0.23 -0.08 -38.50
N ALA A 505 0.39 1.21 -38.18
CA ALA A 505 -0.72 2.14 -37.99
C ALA A 505 -1.60 2.26 -39.24
N ASP A 506 -0.98 2.27 -40.43
CA ASP A 506 -1.65 2.36 -41.74
C ASP A 506 -1.78 1.00 -42.46
N ASP A 507 -1.30 -0.09 -41.86
CA ASP A 507 -1.43 -1.42 -42.45
C ASP A 507 -2.87 -1.96 -42.30
N LYS A 508 -3.54 -2.17 -43.42
CA LYS A 508 -4.97 -2.57 -43.44
C LYS A 508 -5.21 -3.92 -42.77
N LYS A 509 -4.24 -4.84 -42.82
CA LYS A 509 -4.37 -6.16 -42.18
C LYS A 509 -4.27 -6.02 -40.67
N ALA A 510 -3.25 -5.31 -40.17
CA ALA A 510 -3.07 -4.98 -38.77
C ALA A 510 -4.29 -4.24 -38.17
N GLN A 511 -4.81 -3.23 -38.87
CA GLN A 511 -6.04 -2.53 -38.46
C GLN A 511 -7.22 -3.50 -38.31
N LYS A 512 -7.41 -4.41 -39.27
CA LYS A 512 -8.50 -5.41 -39.22
C LYS A 512 -8.32 -6.40 -38.05
N GLU A 513 -7.10 -6.87 -37.81
CA GLU A 513 -6.77 -7.74 -36.68
C GLU A 513 -7.01 -7.06 -35.34
N PHE A 514 -6.52 -5.82 -35.18
CA PHE A 514 -6.73 -4.99 -34.00
C PHE A 514 -8.22 -4.77 -33.71
N MET A 515 -9.00 -4.43 -34.74
CA MET A 515 -10.45 -4.24 -34.61
C MET A 515 -11.17 -5.53 -34.24
N ASN A 516 -10.74 -6.68 -34.77
CA ASN A 516 -11.29 -7.98 -34.38
C ASN A 516 -10.96 -8.33 -32.92
N ILE A 517 -9.75 -8.03 -32.44
CA ILE A 517 -9.38 -8.19 -31.02
C ILE A 517 -10.28 -7.31 -30.13
N LYS A 518 -10.52 -6.06 -30.53
CA LYS A 518 -11.44 -5.17 -29.81
C LYS A 518 -12.86 -5.74 -29.78
N TYR A 519 -13.36 -6.23 -30.91
CA TYR A 519 -14.69 -6.82 -31.02
C TYR A 519 -14.85 -8.02 -30.08
N LYS A 520 -13.91 -8.97 -30.07
CA LYS A 520 -13.92 -10.12 -29.14
C LYS A 520 -13.93 -9.69 -27.67
N ASN A 521 -13.18 -8.66 -27.32
CA ASN A 521 -13.19 -8.10 -25.97
C ASN A 521 -14.55 -7.47 -25.61
N LYS A 522 -15.25 -6.87 -26.58
CA LYS A 522 -16.61 -6.33 -26.38
C LYS A 522 -17.64 -7.43 -26.22
N GLU A 523 -17.54 -8.52 -26.98
CA GLU A 523 -18.40 -9.71 -26.80
C GLU A 523 -18.23 -10.28 -25.39
N ARG A 524 -16.99 -10.37 -24.89
CA ARG A 524 -16.72 -10.81 -23.51
C ARG A 524 -17.36 -9.89 -22.47
N LEU A 525 -17.26 -8.57 -22.65
CA LEU A 525 -17.87 -7.59 -21.73
C LEU A 525 -19.41 -7.62 -21.82
N ALA A 526 -19.98 -7.76 -23.01
CA ALA A 526 -21.42 -7.89 -23.19
C ALA A 526 -21.97 -9.13 -22.47
N LYS A 527 -21.27 -10.27 -22.59
CA LYS A 527 -21.59 -11.49 -21.84
C LYS A 527 -21.51 -11.25 -20.33
N TYR A 528 -20.46 -10.60 -19.84
CA TYR A 528 -20.32 -10.28 -18.42
C TYR A 528 -21.46 -9.39 -17.89
N ILE A 529 -21.83 -8.33 -18.62
CA ILE A 529 -22.93 -7.43 -18.26
C ILE A 529 -24.27 -8.17 -18.28
N LEU A 530 -24.51 -9.05 -19.25
CA LEU A 530 -25.71 -9.87 -19.28
C LEU A 530 -25.78 -10.80 -18.05
N GLU A 531 -24.68 -11.47 -17.70
CA GLU A 531 -24.62 -12.40 -16.57
C GLU A 531 -24.80 -11.69 -15.21
N HIS A 532 -24.25 -10.49 -15.03
CA HIS A 532 -24.20 -9.82 -13.72
C HIS A 532 -25.26 -8.73 -13.55
N ASN A 533 -25.76 -8.15 -14.64
CA ASN A 533 -26.73 -7.05 -14.62
C ASN A 533 -28.04 -7.40 -15.34
N GLY A 534 -28.10 -8.51 -16.08
CA GLY A 534 -29.30 -8.90 -16.84
C GLY A 534 -29.58 -7.99 -18.05
N VAL A 535 -28.59 -7.19 -18.47
CA VAL A 535 -28.73 -6.24 -19.58
C VAL A 535 -28.00 -6.76 -20.81
N GLU A 536 -28.73 -6.93 -21.91
CA GLU A 536 -28.14 -7.23 -23.20
C GLU A 536 -27.67 -5.95 -23.88
N ILE A 537 -26.41 -5.92 -24.35
CA ILE A 537 -25.83 -4.79 -25.08
C ILE A 537 -25.26 -5.27 -26.41
N ASP A 538 -25.38 -4.46 -27.47
CA ASP A 538 -24.87 -4.79 -28.80
C ASP A 538 -23.33 -4.60 -28.88
N PRO A 539 -22.54 -5.68 -29.07
CA PRO A 539 -21.08 -5.58 -29.22
C PRO A 539 -20.62 -4.82 -30.48
N ARG A 540 -21.52 -4.45 -31.40
CA ARG A 540 -21.24 -3.61 -32.57
C ARG A 540 -21.39 -2.11 -32.32
N SER A 541 -22.10 -1.71 -31.26
CA SER A 541 -22.28 -0.31 -30.84
C SER A 541 -21.00 0.37 -30.33
N ILE A 542 -20.97 1.67 -30.09
CA ILE A 542 -19.85 2.31 -29.38
C ILE A 542 -19.97 1.99 -27.88
N PHE A 543 -18.88 1.53 -27.25
CA PHE A 543 -18.82 1.36 -25.80
C PHE A 543 -18.21 2.60 -25.18
N ASP A 544 -19.05 3.53 -24.73
CA ASP A 544 -18.65 4.71 -23.97
C ASP A 544 -18.69 4.40 -22.47
N VAL A 545 -17.56 4.62 -21.77
CA VAL A 545 -17.34 4.12 -20.42
C VAL A 545 -16.70 5.20 -19.54
N GLN A 546 -17.41 5.59 -18.48
CA GLN A 546 -16.91 6.51 -17.46
C GLN A 546 -16.85 5.84 -16.08
N VAL A 547 -15.75 5.13 -15.78
CA VAL A 547 -15.55 4.45 -14.50
C VAL A 547 -14.53 5.18 -13.63
N LYS A 548 -14.99 5.78 -12.53
CA LYS A 548 -14.20 6.45 -11.49
C LYS A 548 -15.09 6.79 -10.28
N ARG A 549 -14.48 7.14 -9.15
CA ARG A 549 -15.21 7.65 -7.97
C ARG A 549 -16.21 8.75 -8.36
N LEU A 550 -17.45 8.63 -7.91
CA LEU A 550 -18.49 9.64 -8.09
C LEU A 550 -18.11 10.90 -7.31
N HIS A 551 -18.04 12.04 -7.99
CA HIS A 551 -17.76 13.33 -7.37
C HIS A 551 -18.15 14.47 -8.31
N GLU A 552 -18.69 15.57 -7.79
CA GLU A 552 -19.11 16.74 -8.59
C GLU A 552 -18.03 17.23 -9.58
N TYR A 553 -16.77 17.40 -9.15
CA TYR A 553 -15.69 17.85 -10.04
C TYR A 553 -15.31 16.82 -11.13
N LYS A 554 -15.71 15.54 -10.99
CA LYS A 554 -15.52 14.50 -12.03
C LYS A 554 -16.60 14.55 -13.11
N ARG A 555 -17.66 15.33 -12.90
CA ARG A 555 -18.69 15.68 -13.88
C ARG A 555 -19.44 14.49 -14.47
N GLN A 556 -19.76 13.46 -13.66
CA GLN A 556 -20.68 12.40 -14.08
C GLN A 556 -22.07 12.95 -14.41
N LEU A 557 -22.51 13.99 -13.68
CA LEU A 557 -23.76 14.69 -13.99
C LEU A 557 -23.74 15.32 -15.40
N LEU A 558 -22.61 15.91 -15.81
CA LEU A 558 -22.49 16.45 -17.17
C LEU A 558 -22.54 15.35 -18.24
N ASN A 559 -22.12 14.12 -17.92
CA ASN A 559 -22.10 13.01 -18.87
C ASN A 559 -23.49 12.40 -19.11
N ILE A 560 -24.38 12.47 -18.11
CA ILE A 560 -25.74 11.91 -18.20
C ILE A 560 -26.78 12.92 -18.70
N LEU A 561 -26.44 14.22 -18.70
CA LEU A 561 -27.20 15.29 -19.33
C LEU A 561 -26.96 15.30 -20.84
#